data_AF-A0AA88JAU8-F1
#
_entry.id   AF-A0AA88JAU8-F1
#
_cell.length_a   1.000
_cell.length_b   1.000
_cell.length_c   1.000
_cell.angle_alpha   90.00
_cell.angle_beta   90.00
_cell.angle_gamma   90.00
#
_symmetry.space_group_name_H-M   'P 1'
#
loop_
_entity.id
_entity.type
_entity.pdbx_description
1 polymer ?
#
loop_
_entity_poly.entity_id
_entity_poly.type
_entity_poly.pdbx_seq_one_letter_code
_entity_poly.pdbx_strand_id
1 'polypeptide(L)' 'MYDATGVRLHAGRQAELLNQIVCELPLEHPLSNARPLRDSLGHTPGQVVAGAVLGCLVAYLIKDS' A
#
# COMPACT_ATOMS: atom_id res chain seq x y z
N MET A 1 17.17 -19.03 1.74
CA MET A 1 15.85 -18.36 1.87
C MET A 1 15.94 -16.89 2.29
N TYR A 2 17.09 -16.37 2.76
CA TYR A 2 17.29 -14.94 3.03
C TYR A 2 17.49 -14.10 1.73
N ASP A 3 17.98 -14.74 0.67
CA ASP A 3 18.31 -14.10 -0.62
C ASP A 3 17.07 -13.58 -1.40
N ALA A 4 16.04 -14.42 -1.54
CA ALA A 4 14.83 -14.06 -2.29
C ALA A 4 13.97 -12.96 -1.63
N THR A 5 14.07 -12.79 -0.31
CA THR A 5 13.33 -11.76 0.43
C THR A 5 13.89 -10.37 0.15
N GLY A 6 15.22 -10.24 0.03
CA GLY A 6 15.87 -8.99 -0.37
C GLY A 6 15.46 -8.56 -1.77
N VAL A 7 15.46 -9.50 -2.73
CA VAL A 7 15.03 -9.22 -4.13
C VAL A 7 13.59 -8.71 -4.19
N ARG A 8 12.67 -9.28 -3.39
CA ARG A 8 11.27 -8.82 -3.31
C ARG A 8 11.12 -7.42 -2.71
N LEU A 9 11.90 -7.10 -1.67
CA LEU A 9 11.94 -5.76 -1.06
C LEU A 9 12.48 -4.71 -2.03
N HIS A 10 13.57 -5.03 -2.73
CA HIS A 10 14.16 -4.14 -3.73
C HIS A 10 13.25 -3.94 -4.94
N ALA A 11 12.60 -5.01 -5.43
CA ALA A 11 11.64 -4.93 -6.52
C ALA A 11 10.41 -4.07 -6.16
N GLY A 12 9.89 -4.18 -4.93
CA GLY A 12 8.82 -3.31 -4.45
C GLY A 12 9.23 -1.84 -4.39
N ARG A 13 10.43 -1.55 -3.88
CA ARG A 13 10.97 -0.17 -3.87
C ARG A 13 11.16 0.40 -5.28
N GLN A 14 11.51 -0.46 -6.23
CA GLN A 14 11.68 -0.06 -7.62
C GLN A 14 10.33 0.23 -8.30
N ALA A 15 9.29 -0.52 -7.98
CA ALA A 15 7.93 -0.30 -8.46
C ALA A 15 7.32 1.00 -7.89
N GLU A 16 7.62 1.33 -6.63
CA GLU A 16 7.23 2.60 -6.00
C GLU A 16 7.82 3.81 -6.73
N LEU A 17 9.14 3.79 -6.98
CA LEU A 17 9.82 4.85 -7.73
C LEU A 17 9.30 4.97 -9.16
N LEU A 18 9.00 3.85 -9.81
CA LEU A 18 8.45 3.86 -11.17
C LEU A 18 7.07 4.51 -11.23
N ASN A 19 6.20 4.26 -10.24
CA ASN A 19 4.91 4.93 -10.15
C ASN A 19 5.04 6.45 -9.98
N GLN A 20 6.00 6.90 -9.15
CA GLN A 20 6.26 8.32 -8.96
C GLN A 20 6.71 8.98 -10.28
N ILE A 21 7.63 8.34 -11.00
CA ILE A 21 8.10 8.83 -12.31
C ILE A 21 6.92 8.91 -13.29
N VAL A 22 6.05 7.90 -13.34
CA VAL A 22 4.88 7.89 -14.22
C VAL A 22 3.91 9.03 -13.92
N CYS A 23 3.73 9.37 -12.63
CA CYS A 23 2.89 10.50 -12.21
C CYS A 23 3.49 11.88 -12.52
N GLU A 24 4.82 12.00 -12.58
CA GLU A 24 5.51 13.26 -12.93
C GLU A 24 5.65 13.49 -14.45
N LEU A 25 5.28 12.50 -15.28
CA LEU A 25 5.30 12.66 -16.74
C LEU A 25 4.18 13.59 -17.23
N PRO A 26 4.44 14.40 -18.28
CA PRO A 26 3.41 15.23 -18.91
C PRO A 26 2.22 14.40 -19.42
N LEU A 27 1.01 14.94 -19.30
CA LEU A 27 -0.26 14.31 -19.74
C LEU A 27 -0.28 13.89 -21.24
N GLU A 28 0.61 14.47 -22.04
CA GLU A 28 0.75 14.19 -23.47
C GLU A 28 1.62 12.95 -23.75
N HIS A 29 2.31 12.42 -22.74
CA HIS A 29 3.19 11.27 -22.88
C HIS A 29 2.34 9.97 -22.89
N PRO A 30 2.55 9.03 -23.85
CA PRO A 30 1.76 7.80 -23.95
C PRO A 30 1.86 6.91 -22.69
N LEU A 31 2.88 7.16 -21.85
CA LEU A 31 3.07 6.47 -20.58
C LEU A 31 2.39 7.16 -19.39
N SER A 32 1.87 8.38 -19.53
CA SER A 32 1.05 9.04 -18.51
C SER A 32 -0.28 8.30 -18.28
N ASN A 33 -0.77 7.59 -19.31
CA ASN A 33 -1.91 6.68 -19.22
C ASN A 33 -1.51 5.24 -18.84
N ALA A 34 -0.24 4.98 -18.51
CA ALA A 34 0.17 3.67 -18.03
C ALA A 34 -0.49 3.40 -16.68
N ARG A 35 -1.11 2.22 -16.53
CA ARG A 35 -1.65 1.83 -15.23
C ARG A 35 -0.50 1.79 -14.22
N PRO A 36 -0.61 2.45 -13.06
CA PRO A 36 0.40 2.34 -12.03
C PRO A 36 0.64 0.86 -11.71
N LEU A 37 1.91 0.47 -11.58
CA LEU A 37 2.31 -0.82 -11.03
C LEU A 37 1.83 -0.80 -9.58
N ARG A 38 0.59 -1.22 -9.33
CA ARG A 38 -0.08 -1.11 -8.04
C ARG A 38 0.79 -1.62 -6.89
N ASP A 39 1.58 -0.74 -6.29
CA ASP A 39 2.04 -0.83 -4.90
C ASP A 39 0.91 -0.42 -3.95
N SER A 40 -0.33 -0.75 -4.31
CA SER A 40 -1.47 -0.65 -3.40
C SER A 40 -1.56 -1.94 -2.58
N LEU A 41 -0.43 -2.33 -1.99
CA LEU A 41 -0.36 -3.25 -0.85
C LEU A 41 -0.24 -2.48 0.47
N GLY A 42 -0.19 -1.15 0.44
CA GLY A 42 -0.65 -0.36 1.55
C GLY A 42 -2.16 -0.43 1.56
N HIS A 43 -2.72 -1.32 2.38
CA HIS A 43 -4.06 -1.11 2.92
C HIS A 43 -4.21 0.38 3.22
N THR A 44 -5.31 1.00 2.78
CA THR A 44 -5.60 2.39 3.14
C THR A 44 -5.38 2.50 4.64
N PRO A 45 -4.48 3.37 5.15
CA PRO A 45 -4.18 3.43 6.58
C PRO A 45 -5.45 3.61 7.43
N GLY A 46 -6.51 4.19 6.84
CA GLY A 46 -7.86 4.23 7.42
C GLY A 46 -8.49 2.87 7.74
N GLN A 47 -8.19 1.79 6.99
CA GLN A 47 -8.69 0.44 7.27
C GLN A 47 -8.06 -0.16 8.53
N VAL A 48 -6.77 0.11 8.76
CA VAL A 48 -6.07 -0.34 9.98
C VAL A 48 -6.61 0.40 11.20
N VAL A 49 -6.84 1.71 11.08
CA VAL A 49 -7.46 2.52 12.13
C VAL A 49 -8.90 2.06 12.40
N ALA A 50 -9.70 1.80 11.37
CA ALA A 50 -11.06 1.29 11.52
C ALA A 50 -11.09 -0.09 12.22
N GLY A 51 -10.17 -1.00 11.85
CA GLY A 51 -10.03 -2.30 12.51
C GLY A 51 -9.63 -2.19 13.98
N ALA A 52 -8.71 -1.27 14.30
CA ALA A 52 -8.30 -1.01 15.69
C ALA A 52 -9.45 -0.44 16.53
N VAL A 53 -10.21 0.52 15.99
CA VAL A 53 -11.38 1.10 16.67
C VAL A 53 -12.46 0.04 16.90
N LEU A 54 -12.77 -0.78 15.89
CA LEU A 54 -13.72 -1.88 16.00
C LEU A 54 -13.30 -2.89 17.08
N GLY A 55 -12.02 -3.28 17.09
CA GLY A 55 -11.48 -4.21 18.08
C GLY A 55 -11.58 -3.68 19.52
N CYS A 56 -11.26 -2.40 19.73
CA CYS A 56 -11.44 -1.75 21.04
C CYS A 56 -12.91 -1.76 21.47
N LEU A 57 -13.84 -1.37 20.59
CA LEU A 57 -15.28 -1.36 20.86
C LEU A 57 -15.81 -2.73 21.28
N VAL A 58 -15.46 -3.78 20.54
CA VAL A 58 -15.87 -5.16 20.84
C VAL A 58 -15.30 -5.62 22.19
N ALA A 59 -14.03 -5.30 22.47
CA ALA A 59 -13.40 -5.65 23.75
C ALA A 59 -14.08 -4.96 24.95
N TYR A 60 -14.48 -3.70 24.80
CA TYR A 60 -15.25 -3.00 25.85
C TYR A 60 -16.64 -3.61 26.03
N LEU A 61 -17.37 -3.90 24.95
CA LEU A 61 -18.72 -4.49 25.03
C LEU A 61 -18.72 -5.88 25.69
N ILE A 62 -17.73 -6.71 25.39
CA ILE A 62 -17.59 -8.05 26.01
C ILE A 62 -17.21 -7.94 27.49
N LYS A 63 -16.41 -6.95 27.87
CA LYS A 63 -16.00 -6.75 29.26
C LYS A 63 -17.11 -6.21 30.16
N ASP A 64 -18.06 -5.47 29.60
CA ASP A 64 -19.19 -4.87 30.32
C ASP A 64 -20.41 -5.81 30.46
N SER A 65 -20.40 -6.96 29.75
CA SER A 65 -21.40 -8.05 29.87
C SER A 65 -20.95 -9.13 30.85
#